data_AF-A0A3B9P3M3-F1
#
_entry.id   AF-A0A3B9P3M3-F1
#
_cell.length_a   1.000
_cell.length_b   1.000
_cell.length_c   1.000
_cell.angle_alpha   90.00
_cell.angle_beta   90.00
_cell.angle_gamma   90.00
#
_symmetry.space_group_name_H-M   'P 1'
#
loop_
_entity.id
_entity.type
_entity.pdbx_description
1 polymer ?
#
loop_
_entity_poly.entity_id
_entity_poly.type
_entity_poly.pdbx_seq_one_letter_code
_entity_poly.pdbx_strand_id
1 'polypeptide(L)' 'KRAKINTIILCEKNRKDIEEIEAHYVKGMAFHYVNEMKEVLDLAILDQKVKSPKKLEVPATPKS' A
#
# COMPACT_ATOMS: atom_id res chain seq x y z
N LYS A 1 14.06 -16.89 -6.92
CA LYS A 1 12.73 -16.59 -7.54
C LYS A 1 12.30 -15.24 -6.98
N ARG A 2 12.48 -14.13 -7.71
CA ARG A 2 12.00 -12.82 -7.22
C ARG A 2 10.49 -12.93 -7.02
N ALA A 3 9.98 -12.55 -5.85
CA ALA A 3 8.54 -12.46 -5.63
C ALA A 3 7.98 -11.59 -6.77
N LYS A 4 6.84 -11.98 -7.36
CA LYS A 4 6.21 -11.28 -8.49
C LYS A 4 5.60 -9.94 -8.04
N ILE A 5 6.36 -9.14 -7.28
CA ILE A 5 5.94 -7.82 -6.82
C ILE A 5 6.26 -6.88 -7.97
N ASN A 6 5.22 -6.51 -8.70
CA ASN A 6 5.26 -5.53 -9.78
C ASN A 6 4.49 -4.27 -9.42
N THR A 7 3.84 -4.20 -8.26
CA THR A 7 3.03 -3.05 -7.84
C THR A 7 3.71 -2.30 -6.70
N ILE A 8 3.77 -0.98 -6.83
CA ILE A 8 4.35 -0.05 -5.85
C ILE A 8 3.31 1.04 -5.56
N ILE A 9 3.10 1.36 -4.29
CA ILE A 9 2.25 2.47 -3.85
C ILE A 9 3.17 3.55 -3.26
N LEU A 10 3.06 4.78 -3.76
CA LEU A 10 3.90 5.93 -3.36
C LEU A 10 3.02 7.14 -3.06
N CYS A 11 3.54 8.08 -2.29
CA CYS A 11 2.90 9.39 -2.14
C CYS A 11 2.95 10.17 -3.46
N GLU A 12 1.90 10.95 -3.74
CA GLU A 12 1.82 11.80 -4.95
C GLU A 12 3.01 12.76 -5.08
N LYS A 13 3.55 13.23 -3.95
CA LYS A 13 4.71 14.12 -3.91
C LYS A 13 5.95 13.52 -4.60
N ASN A 14 6.06 12.19 -4.66
CA ASN A 14 7.19 11.50 -5.27
C ASN A 14 7.02 11.24 -6.76
N ARG A 15 5.88 11.60 -7.37
CA ARG A 15 5.62 11.37 -8.80
C ARG A 15 6.71 11.98 -9.68
N LYS A 16 7.08 13.24 -9.44
CA LYS A 16 8.10 13.94 -10.24
C LYS A 16 9.45 13.24 -10.18
N ASP A 17 9.88 12.84 -8.97
CA ASP A 17 11.14 12.13 -8.77
C ASP A 17 11.19 10.82 -9.56
N ILE A 18 10.06 10.11 -9.67
CA ILE A 18 9.96 8.84 -10.40
C ILE A 18 9.90 9.05 -11.92
N GLU A 19 9.24 10.11 -12.38
CA GLU A 19 9.17 10.46 -13.81
C GLU A 19 10.54 10.86 -14.37
N GLU A 20 11.46 11.30 -13.52
CA GLU A 20 12.86 11.58 -13.86
C GLU A 20 13.76 10.33 -13.92
N ILE A 21 13.28 9.17 -13.45
CA ILE A 21 14.04 7.91 -13.50
C ILE A 21 13.99 7.30 -14.91
N GLU A 22 15.14 6.82 -15.37
CA GLU A 22 15.27 6.12 -16.65
C GLU A 22 14.25 4.97 -16.82
N ALA A 23 13.58 4.95 -17.97
CA ALA A 23 12.43 4.10 -18.23
C ALA A 23 12.73 2.60 -18.06
N HIS A 24 13.98 2.14 -18.24
CA HIS A 24 14.33 0.73 -18.08
C HIS A 24 14.30 0.24 -16.63
N TYR A 25 14.44 1.13 -15.63
CA TYR A 25 14.36 0.77 -14.22
C TYR A 25 12.92 0.62 -13.73
N VAL A 26 12.00 1.41 -14.29
CA VAL A 26 10.57 1.39 -13.94
C VAL A 26 9.76 0.45 -14.85
N LYS A 27 10.37 -0.08 -15.90
CA LYS A 27 9.73 -0.98 -16.86
C LYS A 27 9.17 -2.24 -16.18
N GLY A 28 7.88 -2.46 -16.36
CA GLY A 28 7.18 -3.62 -15.81
C GLY A 28 6.76 -3.47 -14.34
N MET A 29 6.90 -2.28 -13.78
CA MET A 29 6.31 -1.90 -12.49
C MET A 29 5.06 -1.04 -12.71
N ALA A 30 4.05 -1.25 -11.88
CA ALA A 30 2.84 -0.45 -11.77
C ALA A 30 2.93 0.45 -10.54
N PHE A 31 2.82 1.75 -10.75
CA PHE A 31 2.88 2.74 -9.68
C PHE A 31 1.47 3.29 -9.40
N HIS A 32 1.09 3.27 -8.13
CA HIS A 32 -0.10 3.95 -7.62
C HIS A 32 0.37 5.11 -6.75
N TYR A 33 0.03 6.32 -7.15
CA TYR A 33 0.32 7.52 -6.37
C TYR A 33 -0.91 7.89 -5.53
N VAL A 34 -0.69 8.14 -4.23
CA VAL A 34 -1.76 8.39 -3.25
C VAL A 34 -1.48 9.65 -2.44
N ASN A 35 -2.51 10.29 -1.90
CA ASN A 35 -2.40 11.46 -1.04
C ASN A 35 -2.71 11.14 0.42
N GLU A 36 -3.54 10.13 0.67
CA GLU A 36 -4.05 9.77 2.00
C GLU A 36 -3.79 8.30 2.33
N MET A 37 -3.59 8.00 3.62
CA MET A 37 -3.40 6.62 4.10
C MET A 37 -4.61 5.71 3.84
N LYS A 38 -5.81 6.28 3.70
CA LYS A 38 -7.01 5.52 3.36
C LYS A 38 -6.84 4.83 1.99
N GLU A 39 -6.31 5.54 1.00
CA GLU A 39 -6.10 5.01 -0.35
C GLU A 39 -5.10 3.83 -0.35
N VAL A 40 -4.09 3.88 0.52
CA VAL A 40 -3.14 2.77 0.70
C VAL A 40 -3.86 1.52 1.17
N LEU A 41 -4.75 1.65 2.16
CA LEU A 41 -5.51 0.51 2.70
C LEU A 41 -6.45 -0.08 1.64
N ASP A 42 -7.13 0.78 0.89
CA ASP A 42 -8.05 0.39 -0.18
C ASP A 42 -7.33 -0.37 -1.32
N LEU A 43 -6.07 -0.05 -1.59
CA LEU A 43 -5.25 -0.73 -2.62
C LEU A 43 -4.53 -1.98 -2.09
N ALA A 44 -4.09 -1.99 -0.83
CA ALA A 44 -3.23 -3.03 -0.28
C ALA A 44 -4.02 -4.19 0.34
N ILE A 45 -5.28 -3.98 0.70
CA ILE A 45 -6.09 -4.97 1.43
C ILE A 45 -7.24 -5.43 0.54
N LEU A 46 -7.50 -6.74 0.53
CA LEU A 46 -8.65 -7.31 -0.14
C LEU A 46 -9.92 -7.10 0.70
N ASP A 47 -11.06 -6.90 0.04
CA ASP A 47 -12.38 -6.87 0.69
C ASP A 47 -12.87 -8.27 1.06
N GLN A 48 -12.04 -9.03 1.77
CA GLN A 48 -12.32 -10.39 2.17
C GLN A 48 -11.50 -10.74 3.41
N LYS A 49 -12.19 -11.35 4.38
CA LYS A 49 -11.58 -11.79 5.63
C LYS A 49 -10.75 -13.06 5.38
N VAL A 50 -9.62 -13.15 6.07
CA VAL A 50 -8.85 -14.39 6.15
C VAL A 50 -9.65 -15.48 6.86
N LYS A 51 -9.38 -16.75 6.56
CA LYS A 51 -10.15 -17.90 7.05
C LYS A 51 -10.19 -18.01 8.59
N SER A 52 -9.15 -17.56 9.27
CA SER A 52 -9.04 -17.63 10.74
C SER A 52 -8.47 -16.32 11.27
N PRO A 53 -9.28 -15.25 11.31
CA PRO A 53 -8.80 -13.94 11.74
C PRO A 53 -8.57 -13.96 13.26
N LYS A 54 -7.49 -13.31 13.70
CA LYS A 54 -7.27 -13.10 15.13
C LYS A 54 -8.31 -12.11 15.64
N LYS A 55 -9.03 -12.47 16.71
CA LYS A 55 -9.92 -11.54 17.40
C LYS A 55 -9.06 -10.54 18.16
N LEU A 56 -9.17 -9.27 17.80
CA LEU A 56 -8.52 -8.17 18.51
C LEU A 56 -9.60 -7.53 19.38
N GLU A 57 -9.41 -7.61 20.70
CA GLU A 57 -10.25 -6.92 21.67
C GLU A 57 -9.49 -5.67 22.10
N VAL A 58 -10.12 -4.49 21.96
CA VAL A 58 -9.55 -3.25 22.47
C VAL A 58 -9.76 -3.26 23.99
N PRO A 59 -8.70 -3.14 24.81
CA PRO A 59 -8.88 -3.02 26.25
C PRO A 59 -9.77 -1.80 26.52
N ALA A 60 -10.82 -1.97 27.32
CA ALA A 60 -11.62 -0.84 27.75
C ALA A 60 -10.71 0.12 28.54
N THR A 61 -10.28 1.21 27.91
CA THR A 61 -9.63 2.29 28.63
C THR A 61 -10.67 2.91 29.55
N PRO A 62 -10.42 2.99 30.87
CA PRO A 62 -11.27 3.78 31.74
C PRO A 62 -11.12 5.23 31.29
N LYS A 63 -12.21 5.82 30.80
CA LYS A 63 -12.30 7.26 30.56
C LYS A 63 -12.08 7.96 31.91
N SER A 64 -11.04 8.79 31.99
CA SER A 64 -10.87 9.79 33.07
C SER A 64 -11.85 10.95 32.88
#